data_AF-A0A7X8LLK1-F1
#
_entry.id   AF-A0A7X8LLK1-F1
#
_cell.length_a   1.000
_cell.length_b   1.000
_cell.length_c   1.000
_cell.angle_alpha   90.00
_cell.angle_beta   90.00
_cell.angle_gamma   90.00
#
_symmetry.space_group_name_H-M   'P 1'
#
loop_
_entity.id
_entity.type
_entity.pdbx_description
1 polymer ?
#
loop_
_entity_poly.entity_id
_entity_poly.type
_entity_poly.pdbx_seq_one_letter_code
_entity_poly.pdbx_strand_id
1 'polypeptide(L)'
;MGKRNKSRLAVILLLSMLFGTVSGAWAEQKPGLYSREIEKAVEYLHKVQNDDGGFPYLPGQDSSQAVSCWVIMALAEAGEDINAPEWAPAGNTPLDFLHNSTEDLLSSCDLARTLLALSAGEAGTEYQGVDLVEQILSLQQADGHFAWISQGEEALINAHIWSVLALHSAGQSIPELEKARQWLLDCQNPDGGFGWALGIPSDGDDTAAAIRALLLMGEDENSPAIQRGLTYLKSCQGEDGGFNSGYMNGDKSNASTDAWVIQALLSSGQSPWSPFWTQNSQRVLDHLLGLQDSSGFFHYTAGVAAAPVQTTAMVLITLSQLAQKVQEIEPEGPAEKPGFFTDLSNSYWAYHEIMELLQAGILTGYSDGSFKPEKSVSRAEFATMIVKGLGLAANEYGSESQFKDLAPGFWALASIQLCVEKGYVNGMPGGIFQPNGNITGAQLAAILVRTGPGAPEPISGPRWYEELVKLAGEKGLLYPGFDPHAPASRAQCAYSIMKLRSSLGLN
;
A
#
# COMPACT_ATOMS: atom_id res chain seq x y z
N MET A 1 23.06 32.69 23.39
CA MET A 1 23.22 31.21 23.36
C MET A 1 22.13 30.61 24.23
N GLY A 2 21.32 29.70 23.67
CA GLY A 2 20.30 28.94 24.38
C GLY A 2 18.87 29.48 24.23
N LYS A 3 18.10 28.91 23.28
CA LYS A 3 16.61 28.79 23.22
C LYS A 3 16.08 28.52 21.78
N ARG A 4 16.67 27.58 21.02
CA ARG A 4 16.17 27.18 19.68
C ARG A 4 16.12 25.67 19.40
N ASN A 5 16.26 24.81 20.42
CA ASN A 5 16.27 23.34 20.25
C ASN A 5 15.14 22.63 21.02
N LYS A 6 13.90 23.13 20.95
CA LYS A 6 12.71 22.37 21.40
C LYS A 6 11.64 22.18 20.31
N SER A 7 11.83 22.76 19.12
CA SER A 7 10.84 22.81 18.02
C SER A 7 10.93 21.64 17.03
N ARG A 8 11.23 20.42 17.49
CA ARG A 8 11.33 19.24 16.61
C ARG A 8 10.74 17.95 17.21
N LEU A 9 10.08 18.02 18.37
CA LEU A 9 9.71 16.83 19.15
C LEU A 9 8.21 16.49 19.14
N ALA A 10 7.35 17.26 18.47
CA ALA A 10 5.91 16.99 18.43
C ALA A 10 5.34 16.73 17.01
N VAL A 11 6.06 17.12 15.94
CA VAL A 11 5.70 16.77 14.53
C VAL A 11 6.05 15.31 14.16
N ILE A 12 6.61 14.53 15.08
CA ILE A 12 7.08 13.14 14.86
C ILE A 12 6.02 12.08 15.25
N LEU A 13 4.86 12.48 15.76
CA LEU A 13 3.86 11.55 16.33
C LEU A 13 2.66 11.25 15.44
N LEU A 14 2.87 11.20 14.12
CA LEU A 14 2.02 10.42 13.21
C LEU A 14 2.77 9.42 12.33
N LEU A 15 4.10 9.35 12.41
CA LEU A 15 4.98 8.24 12.00
C LEU A 15 6.44 8.72 12.17
N SER A 16 7.12 8.40 13.28
CA SER A 16 8.56 8.04 13.24
C SER A 16 9.08 7.56 14.61
N MET A 17 9.52 6.30 14.62
CA MET A 17 10.67 5.93 15.43
C MET A 17 11.95 6.42 14.74
N LEU A 18 12.86 6.99 15.56
CA LEU A 18 14.30 7.19 15.36
C LEU A 18 14.77 8.28 14.39
N PHE A 19 15.21 9.43 14.93
CA PHE A 19 16.39 10.11 14.39
C PHE A 19 17.27 10.78 15.46
N GLY A 20 18.58 10.56 15.30
CA GLY A 20 19.64 11.40 15.84
C GLY A 20 19.83 12.65 14.97
N THR A 21 20.25 13.73 15.61
CA THR A 21 20.36 15.08 15.05
C THR A 21 21.48 15.25 14.02
N VAL A 22 21.20 15.95 12.92
CA VAL A 22 22.21 16.75 12.20
C VAL A 22 21.65 18.14 11.91
N SER A 23 22.47 19.15 12.20
CA SER A 23 22.19 20.57 12.07
C SER A 23 22.85 21.17 10.83
N GLY A 24 22.08 21.95 10.07
CA GLY A 24 22.49 23.18 9.38
C GLY A 24 23.38 23.08 8.13
N ALA A 25 22.83 23.45 6.98
CA ALA A 25 23.36 24.45 6.03
C ALA A 25 22.46 24.49 4.79
N TRP A 26 22.30 25.67 4.20
CA TRP A 26 21.55 25.91 2.97
C TRP A 26 22.16 25.12 1.80
N ALA A 27 21.51 24.02 1.41
CA ALA A 27 21.64 23.43 0.10
C ALA A 27 20.38 23.81 -0.69
N GLU A 28 20.52 24.24 -1.94
CA GLU A 28 19.40 24.39 -2.87
C GLU A 28 18.63 23.06 -2.90
N GLN A 29 17.49 23.01 -2.20
CA GLN A 29 16.65 21.82 -2.14
C GLN A 29 16.07 21.60 -3.55
N LYS A 30 16.39 20.46 -4.15
CA LYS A 30 15.59 19.95 -5.27
C LYS A 30 14.13 19.91 -4.78
N PRO A 31 13.15 20.36 -5.59
CA PRO A 31 11.76 20.24 -5.19
C PRO A 31 11.46 18.77 -4.88
N GLY A 32 10.95 18.51 -3.69
CA GLY A 32 10.54 17.16 -3.27
C GLY A 32 9.46 16.60 -4.21
N LEU A 33 9.26 15.28 -4.20
CA LEU A 33 8.15 14.65 -4.93
C LEU A 33 6.82 15.29 -4.47
N TYR A 34 5.94 15.64 -5.42
CA TYR A 34 4.65 16.35 -5.21
C TYR A 34 4.72 17.77 -4.63
N SER A 35 5.91 18.35 -4.47
CA SER A 35 6.09 19.71 -3.94
C SER A 35 5.21 20.75 -4.64
N ARG A 36 5.12 20.69 -5.97
CA ARG A 36 4.30 21.62 -6.75
C ARG A 36 2.80 21.48 -6.46
N GLU A 37 2.31 20.26 -6.33
CA GLU A 37 0.89 20.00 -6.06
C GLU A 37 0.54 20.39 -4.62
N ILE A 38 1.45 20.16 -3.67
CA ILE A 38 1.35 20.62 -2.28
C ILE A 38 1.32 22.16 -2.22
N GLU A 39 2.28 22.84 -2.85
CA GLU A 39 2.38 24.31 -2.89
C GLU A 39 1.09 24.94 -3.43
N LYS A 40 0.55 24.42 -4.53
CA LYS A 40 -0.73 24.89 -5.09
C LYS A 40 -1.92 24.69 -4.15
N ALA A 41 -1.98 23.56 -3.43
CA ALA A 41 -3.04 23.29 -2.48
C ALA A 41 -2.96 24.26 -1.29
N VAL A 42 -1.75 24.52 -0.79
CA VAL A 42 -1.48 25.51 0.26
C VAL A 42 -1.84 26.92 -0.20
N GLU A 43 -1.43 27.33 -1.40
CA GLU A 43 -1.79 28.63 -2.00
C GLU A 43 -3.30 28.79 -2.15
N TYR A 44 -4.00 27.73 -2.57
CA TYR A 44 -5.46 27.73 -2.63
C TYR A 44 -6.09 27.93 -1.24
N LEU A 45 -5.64 27.18 -0.23
CA LEU A 45 -6.13 27.30 1.14
C LEU A 45 -5.91 28.71 1.69
N HIS A 46 -4.72 29.28 1.50
CA HIS A 46 -4.42 30.66 1.90
C HIS A 46 -5.38 31.67 1.22
N LYS A 47 -5.78 31.44 -0.04
CA LYS A 47 -6.69 32.33 -0.78
C LYS A 47 -8.13 32.28 -0.26
N VAL A 48 -8.56 31.17 0.32
CA VAL A 48 -9.96 30.93 0.72
C VAL A 48 -10.19 31.03 2.23
N GLN A 49 -9.14 31.30 3.01
CA GLN A 49 -9.24 31.61 4.43
C GLN A 49 -10.02 32.91 4.64
N ASN A 50 -10.91 32.92 5.63
CA ASN A 50 -11.70 34.09 6.01
C ASN A 50 -10.95 34.96 7.04
N ASP A 51 -11.36 36.23 7.20
CA ASP A 51 -10.77 37.19 8.15
C ASP A 51 -10.89 36.76 9.64
N ASP A 52 -11.78 35.81 9.94
CA ASP A 52 -11.91 35.21 11.27
C ASP A 52 -10.87 34.12 11.56
N GLY A 53 -9.99 33.83 10.59
CA GLY A 53 -8.97 32.78 10.64
C GLY A 53 -9.46 31.40 10.19
N GLY A 54 -10.77 31.23 10.03
CA GLY A 54 -11.41 29.96 9.69
C GLY A 54 -11.54 29.70 8.20
N PHE A 55 -12.11 28.54 7.89
CA PHE A 55 -12.27 28.03 6.53
C PHE A 55 -13.71 27.58 6.25
N PRO A 56 -14.28 27.93 5.09
CA PRO A 56 -15.63 27.54 4.71
C PRO A 56 -15.67 26.25 3.88
N TYR A 57 -16.84 25.61 3.74
CA TYR A 57 -17.02 24.51 2.79
C TYR A 57 -16.84 24.95 1.33
N LEU A 58 -17.40 26.12 1.00
CA LEU A 58 -17.29 26.77 -0.29
C LEU A 58 -16.67 28.17 -0.13
N PRO A 59 -15.72 28.57 -0.99
CA PRO A 59 -15.11 29.90 -0.91
C PRO A 59 -16.14 31.02 -0.86
N GLY A 60 -15.97 31.95 0.09
CA GLY A 60 -16.86 33.10 0.30
C GLY A 60 -18.09 32.83 1.16
N GLN A 61 -18.24 31.63 1.73
CA GLN A 61 -19.20 31.36 2.81
C GLN A 61 -18.57 31.61 4.19
N ASP A 62 -19.41 31.54 5.22
CA ASP A 62 -18.98 31.58 6.62
C ASP A 62 -18.06 30.38 6.94
N SER A 63 -17.10 30.63 7.82
CA SER A 63 -16.18 29.59 8.30
C SER A 63 -16.94 28.51 9.06
N SER A 64 -16.48 27.27 8.92
CA SER A 64 -16.99 26.11 9.66
C SER A 64 -15.90 25.54 10.55
N GLN A 65 -16.24 25.26 11.80
CA GLN A 65 -15.37 24.54 12.73
C GLN A 65 -14.89 23.22 12.13
N ALA A 66 -15.79 22.47 11.49
CA ALA A 66 -15.48 21.18 10.90
C ALA A 66 -14.43 21.26 9.78
N VAL A 67 -14.62 22.19 8.84
CA VAL A 67 -13.68 22.38 7.73
C VAL A 67 -12.36 22.95 8.22
N SER A 68 -12.40 23.88 9.17
CA SER A 68 -11.20 24.49 9.75
C SER A 68 -10.32 23.45 10.45
N CYS A 69 -10.91 22.47 11.15
CA CYS A 69 -10.15 21.34 11.70
C CYS A 69 -9.40 20.54 10.62
N TRP A 70 -10.05 20.27 9.48
CA TRP A 70 -9.41 19.58 8.36
C TRP A 70 -8.24 20.38 7.79
N VAL A 71 -8.41 21.69 7.64
CA VAL A 71 -7.36 22.56 7.14
C VAL A 71 -6.19 22.68 8.13
N ILE A 72 -6.46 22.82 9.43
CA ILE A 72 -5.40 22.85 10.46
C ILE A 72 -4.53 21.59 10.39
N MET A 73 -5.14 20.40 10.33
CA MET A 73 -4.40 19.15 10.16
C MET A 73 -3.57 19.14 8.86
N ALA A 74 -4.16 19.60 7.76
CA ALA A 74 -3.50 19.63 6.46
C ALA A 74 -2.28 20.56 6.39
N LEU A 75 -2.40 21.76 6.96
CA LEU A 75 -1.32 22.74 6.99
C LEU A 75 -0.19 22.29 7.93
N ALA A 76 -0.54 21.77 9.11
CA ALA A 76 0.45 21.21 10.03
C ALA A 76 1.23 20.06 9.39
N GLU A 77 0.55 19.14 8.70
CA GLU A 77 1.17 18.02 7.98
C GLU A 77 2.02 18.50 6.79
N ALA A 78 1.61 19.57 6.11
CA ALA A 78 2.40 20.23 5.06
C ALA A 78 3.64 20.97 5.59
N GLY A 79 3.81 21.07 6.90
CA GLY A 79 4.93 21.75 7.54
C GLY A 79 4.78 23.27 7.61
N GLU A 80 3.58 23.78 7.40
CA GLU A 80 3.26 25.20 7.53
C GLU A 80 3.28 25.63 9.01
N ASP A 81 3.81 26.82 9.29
CA ASP A 81 3.66 27.44 10.61
C ASP A 81 2.29 28.11 10.69
N ILE A 82 1.28 27.36 11.11
CA ILE A 82 -0.11 27.84 11.19
C ILE A 82 -0.34 29.02 12.15
N ASN A 83 0.66 29.36 12.96
CA ASN A 83 0.63 30.55 13.83
C ASN A 83 1.33 31.77 13.20
N ALA A 84 1.93 31.61 12.02
CA ALA A 84 2.64 32.68 11.35
C ALA A 84 1.67 33.77 10.84
N PRO A 85 2.12 35.03 10.72
CA PRO A 85 1.29 36.13 10.24
C PRO A 85 0.69 35.92 8.83
N GLU A 86 1.28 35.04 8.02
CA GLU A 86 0.76 34.66 6.70
C GLU A 86 -0.58 33.91 6.81
N TRP A 87 -0.78 33.12 7.86
CA TRP A 87 -2.03 32.43 8.17
C TRP A 87 -2.98 33.23 9.06
N ALA A 88 -2.71 34.52 9.29
CA ALA A 88 -3.48 35.38 10.18
C ALA A 88 -4.15 36.56 9.45
N PRO A 89 -5.05 36.33 8.49
CA PRO A 89 -5.81 37.42 7.88
C PRO A 89 -6.56 38.19 8.98
N ALA A 90 -6.49 39.51 8.91
CA ALA A 90 -7.00 40.41 9.95
C ALA A 90 -6.49 40.13 11.40
N GLY A 91 -5.41 39.35 11.56
CA GLY A 91 -4.80 39.02 12.84
C GLY A 91 -5.34 37.78 13.54
N ASN A 92 -6.21 36.97 12.89
CA ASN A 92 -6.74 35.72 13.46
C ASN A 92 -6.17 34.51 12.73
N THR A 93 -5.47 33.63 13.44
CA THR A 93 -4.95 32.37 12.90
C THR A 93 -6.04 31.28 12.80
N PRO A 94 -5.79 30.15 12.12
CA PRO A 94 -6.69 29.00 12.14
C PRO A 94 -6.95 28.47 13.56
N LEU A 95 -5.94 28.50 14.44
CA LEU A 95 -6.09 28.10 15.83
C LEU A 95 -6.90 29.12 16.65
N ASP A 96 -6.76 30.42 16.38
CA ASP A 96 -7.61 31.44 17.00
C ASP A 96 -9.08 31.23 16.64
N PHE A 97 -9.38 30.92 15.37
CA PHE A 97 -10.73 30.56 14.95
C PHE A 97 -11.26 29.35 15.73
N LEU A 98 -10.47 28.28 15.78
CA LEU A 98 -10.87 27.04 16.46
C LEU A 98 -11.12 27.25 17.96
N HIS A 99 -10.27 28.02 18.65
CA HIS A 99 -10.46 28.33 20.08
C HIS A 99 -11.66 29.26 20.35
N ASN A 100 -11.97 30.16 19.42
CA ASN A 100 -13.08 31.10 19.55
C ASN A 100 -14.41 30.56 19.00
N SER A 101 -14.40 29.41 18.33
CA SER A 101 -15.59 28.78 17.78
C SER A 101 -16.62 28.48 18.86
N THR A 102 -17.87 28.86 18.60
CA THR A 102 -19.02 28.56 19.45
C THR A 102 -19.87 27.40 18.92
N GLU A 103 -19.41 26.70 17.88
CA GLU A 103 -20.13 25.53 17.36
C GLU A 103 -20.10 24.37 18.37
N ASP A 104 -21.26 23.77 18.63
CA ASP A 104 -21.41 22.62 19.53
C ASP A 104 -20.83 21.35 18.89
N LEU A 105 -20.15 20.51 19.69
CA LEU A 105 -19.70 19.19 19.25
C LEU A 105 -20.79 18.16 19.57
N LEU A 106 -21.46 17.64 18.53
CA LEU A 106 -22.70 16.86 18.69
C LEU A 106 -22.51 15.35 18.61
N SER A 107 -21.30 14.89 18.25
CA SER A 107 -20.97 13.48 18.08
C SER A 107 -19.57 13.16 18.60
N SER A 108 -19.28 11.88 18.86
CA SER A 108 -17.91 11.44 19.16
C SER A 108 -16.94 11.75 18.02
N CYS A 109 -17.41 11.71 16.77
CA CYS A 109 -16.62 12.08 15.60
C CYS A 109 -16.25 13.57 15.61
N ASP A 110 -17.12 14.46 16.10
CA ASP A 110 -16.81 15.89 16.27
C ASP A 110 -15.77 16.11 17.35
N LEU A 111 -15.88 15.41 18.49
CA LEU A 111 -14.86 15.44 19.55
C LEU A 111 -13.50 15.00 19.00
N ALA A 112 -13.47 13.86 18.32
CA ALA A 112 -12.27 13.26 17.77
C ALA A 112 -11.61 14.16 16.72
N ARG A 113 -12.37 14.67 15.73
CA ARG A 113 -11.86 15.58 14.70
C ARG A 113 -11.31 16.87 15.29
N THR A 114 -11.94 17.41 16.32
CA THR A 114 -11.48 18.61 17.01
C THR A 114 -10.18 18.35 17.76
N LEU A 115 -10.09 17.22 18.49
CA LEU A 115 -8.85 16.83 19.18
C LEU A 115 -7.70 16.54 18.20
N LEU A 116 -7.98 15.93 17.05
CA LEU A 116 -7.00 15.72 15.99
C LEU A 116 -6.41 17.05 15.50
N ALA A 117 -7.25 18.05 15.24
CA ALA A 117 -6.81 19.37 14.81
C ALA A 117 -5.99 20.10 15.89
N LEU A 118 -6.45 20.08 17.16
CA LEU A 118 -5.69 20.66 18.27
C LEU A 118 -4.35 19.97 18.47
N SER A 119 -4.31 18.64 18.34
CA SER A 119 -3.06 17.85 18.44
C SER A 119 -2.09 18.22 17.32
N ALA A 120 -2.58 18.30 16.08
CA ALA A 120 -1.76 18.68 14.92
C ALA A 120 -1.21 20.11 15.04
N GLY A 121 -1.98 21.03 15.60
CA GLY A 121 -1.56 22.41 15.87
C GLY A 121 -0.79 22.62 17.18
N GLU A 122 -0.48 21.57 17.93
CA GLU A 122 0.15 21.63 19.26
C GLU A 122 -0.61 22.57 20.25
N ALA A 123 -1.93 22.64 20.14
CA ALA A 123 -2.80 23.63 20.78
C ALA A 123 -3.51 23.12 22.06
N GLY A 124 -2.99 22.05 22.68
CA GLY A 124 -3.59 21.42 23.86
C GLY A 124 -4.75 20.49 23.53
N THR A 125 -5.63 20.24 24.50
CA THR A 125 -6.75 19.27 24.39
C THR A 125 -8.12 19.88 24.69
N GLU A 126 -8.17 21.17 25.03
CA GLU A 126 -9.39 21.83 25.46
C GLU A 126 -10.14 22.52 24.30
N TYR A 127 -11.45 22.31 24.24
CA TYR A 127 -12.37 23.04 23.37
C TYR A 127 -13.56 23.53 24.19
N GLN A 128 -13.84 24.84 24.16
CA GLN A 128 -14.90 25.48 24.96
C GLN A 128 -14.83 25.14 26.47
N GLY A 129 -13.62 24.96 27.01
CA GLY A 129 -13.38 24.63 28.42
C GLY A 129 -13.64 23.16 28.78
N VAL A 130 -13.84 22.28 27.80
CA VAL A 130 -13.94 20.83 27.98
C VAL A 130 -12.66 20.17 27.48
N ASP A 131 -12.05 19.32 28.32
CA ASP A 131 -10.93 18.48 27.89
C ASP A 131 -11.45 17.32 27.02
N LEU A 132 -11.11 17.37 25.73
CA LEU A 132 -11.58 16.39 24.75
C LEU A 132 -10.97 15.00 24.96
N VAL A 133 -9.78 14.90 25.54
CA VAL A 133 -9.18 13.60 25.88
C VAL A 133 -10.00 12.92 26.97
N GLU A 134 -10.30 13.64 28.05
CA GLU A 134 -11.12 13.12 29.14
C GLU A 134 -12.52 12.72 28.63
N GLN A 135 -13.12 13.58 27.80
CA GLN A 135 -14.44 13.31 27.25
C GLN A 135 -14.44 12.06 26.36
N ILE A 136 -13.50 11.91 25.42
CA ILE A 136 -13.42 10.73 24.54
C ILE A 136 -13.14 9.46 25.36
N LEU A 137 -12.22 9.51 26.32
CA LEU A 137 -11.93 8.37 27.20
C LEU A 137 -13.17 7.91 27.98
N SER A 138 -14.04 8.85 28.39
CA SER A 138 -15.29 8.53 29.08
C SER A 138 -16.32 7.80 28.20
N LEU A 139 -16.16 7.81 26.88
CA LEU A 139 -17.05 7.12 25.94
C LEU A 139 -16.73 5.63 25.78
N GLN A 140 -15.67 5.12 26.41
CA GLN A 140 -15.33 3.71 26.30
C GLN A 140 -16.33 2.82 27.06
N GLN A 141 -16.86 1.82 26.37
CA GLN A 141 -17.82 0.86 26.89
C GLN A 141 -17.13 -0.38 27.50
N ALA A 142 -17.89 -1.21 28.20
CA ALA A 142 -17.36 -2.37 28.94
C ALA A 142 -16.72 -3.45 28.04
N ASP A 143 -17.17 -3.55 26.80
CA ASP A 143 -16.64 -4.40 25.72
C ASP A 143 -15.51 -3.73 24.93
N GLY A 144 -15.11 -2.50 25.32
CA GLY A 144 -13.93 -1.80 24.82
C GLY A 144 -14.18 -0.81 23.70
N HIS A 145 -15.34 -0.82 23.04
CA HIS A 145 -15.63 0.13 21.95
C HIS A 145 -15.92 1.54 22.49
N PHE A 146 -15.74 2.56 21.65
CA PHE A 146 -16.08 3.93 22.02
C PHE A 146 -17.40 4.29 21.36
N ALA A 147 -18.37 4.73 22.17
CA ALA A 147 -19.67 5.17 21.68
C ALA A 147 -20.30 6.18 22.64
N TRP A 148 -20.84 7.26 22.11
CA TRP A 148 -21.68 8.17 22.88
C TRP A 148 -23.12 7.65 22.94
N ILE A 149 -23.39 6.78 23.92
CA ILE A 149 -24.68 6.08 24.06
C ILE A 149 -25.88 7.05 24.13
N SER A 150 -25.76 8.17 24.83
CA SER A 150 -26.85 9.16 24.91
C SER A 150 -27.14 9.85 23.56
N GLN A 151 -26.20 9.80 22.61
CA GLN A 151 -26.37 10.29 21.23
C GLN A 151 -26.75 9.16 20.25
N GLY A 152 -26.94 7.93 20.73
CA GLY A 152 -27.36 6.80 19.90
C GLY A 152 -26.24 6.16 19.08
N GLU A 153 -24.98 6.32 19.51
CA GLU A 153 -23.82 5.86 18.74
C GLU A 153 -23.41 4.39 18.98
N GLU A 154 -24.22 3.61 19.71
CA GLU A 154 -23.87 2.24 20.14
C GLU A 154 -23.50 1.29 18.99
N ALA A 155 -24.07 1.51 17.80
CA ALA A 155 -23.79 0.69 16.62
C ALA A 155 -22.72 1.29 15.69
N LEU A 156 -22.15 2.45 16.02
CA LEU A 156 -21.27 3.20 15.13
C LEU A 156 -19.84 2.69 15.22
N ILE A 157 -19.36 2.12 14.12
CA ILE A 157 -17.97 1.68 13.97
C ILE A 157 -17.07 2.91 13.82
N ASN A 158 -17.54 3.94 13.10
CA ASN A 158 -16.79 5.18 12.91
C ASN A 158 -16.52 5.90 14.24
N ALA A 159 -17.48 5.96 15.17
CA ALA A 159 -17.30 6.52 16.51
C ALA A 159 -16.08 5.91 17.24
N HIS A 160 -15.96 4.58 17.14
CA HIS A 160 -14.81 3.85 17.67
C HIS A 160 -13.50 4.21 16.96
N ILE A 161 -13.48 4.12 15.63
CA ILE A 161 -12.29 4.41 14.81
C ILE A 161 -11.76 5.82 15.07
N TRP A 162 -12.63 6.83 15.02
CA TRP A 162 -12.24 8.23 15.19
C TRP A 162 -11.71 8.51 16.60
N SER A 163 -12.31 7.90 17.64
CA SER A 163 -11.82 7.98 19.01
C SER A 163 -10.40 7.42 19.15
N VAL A 164 -10.12 6.27 18.53
CA VAL A 164 -8.78 5.65 18.50
C VAL A 164 -7.76 6.58 17.82
N LEU A 165 -8.10 7.11 16.65
CA LEU A 165 -7.22 8.03 15.90
C LEU A 165 -6.88 9.28 16.72
N ALA A 166 -7.89 9.89 17.34
CA ALA A 166 -7.73 11.14 18.11
C ALA A 166 -6.96 10.95 19.42
N LEU A 167 -7.20 9.85 20.15
CA LEU A 167 -6.42 9.54 21.34
C LEU A 167 -4.96 9.25 20.99
N HIS A 168 -4.72 8.51 19.90
CA HIS A 168 -3.37 8.25 19.43
C HIS A 168 -2.64 9.55 19.04
N SER A 169 -3.28 10.46 18.29
CA SER A 169 -2.67 11.74 17.91
C SER A 169 -2.35 12.63 19.11
N ALA A 170 -3.15 12.55 20.16
CA ALA A 170 -2.92 13.25 21.42
C ALA A 170 -1.88 12.56 22.34
N GLY A 171 -1.25 11.47 21.88
CA GLY A 171 -0.26 10.69 22.63
C GLY A 171 -0.85 9.94 23.84
N GLN A 172 -2.14 9.64 23.81
CA GLN A 172 -2.86 9.00 24.92
C GLN A 172 -2.95 7.49 24.73
N SER A 173 -2.83 6.75 25.84
CA SER A 173 -3.07 5.31 25.85
C SER A 173 -4.57 5.00 25.86
N ILE A 174 -5.00 4.04 25.04
CA ILE A 174 -6.37 3.52 25.07
C ILE A 174 -6.52 2.51 26.24
N PRO A 175 -7.43 2.73 27.19
CA PRO A 175 -7.74 1.74 28.22
C PRO A 175 -8.33 0.47 27.59
N GLU A 176 -8.19 -0.69 28.24
CA GLU A 176 -8.74 -1.95 27.72
C GLU A 176 -8.41 -2.21 26.22
N LEU A 177 -7.21 -1.80 25.78
CA LEU A 177 -6.78 -1.81 24.36
C LEU A 177 -7.10 -3.11 23.61
N GLU A 178 -6.89 -4.24 24.28
CA GLU A 178 -7.15 -5.57 23.71
C GLU A 178 -8.64 -5.79 23.39
N LYS A 179 -9.54 -5.28 24.23
CA LYS A 179 -10.99 -5.34 23.98
C LYS A 179 -11.41 -4.36 22.89
N ALA A 180 -10.87 -3.15 22.91
CA ALA A 180 -11.07 -2.16 21.86
C ALA A 180 -10.69 -2.73 20.48
N ARG A 181 -9.49 -3.32 20.37
CA ARG A 181 -9.02 -3.98 19.15
C ARG A 181 -9.90 -5.16 18.75
N GLN A 182 -10.23 -6.04 19.70
CA GLN A 182 -11.05 -7.21 19.42
C GLN A 182 -12.46 -6.82 18.93
N TRP A 183 -13.07 -5.80 19.52
CA TRP A 183 -14.38 -5.32 19.09
C TRP A 183 -14.36 -4.86 17.64
N LEU A 184 -13.34 -4.08 17.24
CA LEU A 184 -13.21 -3.65 15.84
C LEU A 184 -12.97 -4.85 14.91
N LEU A 185 -12.16 -5.84 15.29
CA LEU A 185 -11.98 -7.08 14.52
C LEU A 185 -13.32 -7.82 14.31
N ASP A 186 -14.15 -7.89 15.35
CA ASP A 186 -15.45 -8.56 15.31
C ASP A 186 -16.48 -7.83 14.43
N CYS A 187 -16.25 -6.55 14.15
CA CYS A 187 -17.08 -5.74 13.25
C CYS A 187 -16.82 -5.99 11.75
N GLN A 188 -15.77 -6.75 11.39
CA GLN A 188 -15.40 -6.96 9.99
C GLN A 188 -16.46 -7.78 9.25
N ASN A 189 -16.93 -7.26 8.12
CA ASN A 189 -17.95 -7.92 7.31
C ASN A 189 -17.39 -9.20 6.62
N PRO A 190 -18.27 -10.12 6.15
CA PRO A 190 -17.84 -11.34 5.47
C PRO A 190 -17.01 -11.12 4.19
N ASP A 191 -17.20 -9.99 3.50
CA ASP A 191 -16.42 -9.58 2.32
C ASP A 191 -15.01 -9.07 2.66
N GLY A 192 -14.71 -8.86 3.95
CA GLY A 192 -13.42 -8.40 4.45
C GLY A 192 -13.35 -6.90 4.71
N GLY A 193 -14.33 -6.13 4.27
CA GLY A 193 -14.38 -4.69 4.53
C GLY A 193 -15.08 -4.34 5.85
N PHE A 194 -15.24 -3.04 6.06
CA PHE A 194 -15.96 -2.41 7.16
C PHE A 194 -16.89 -1.35 6.59
N GLY A 195 -18.04 -1.15 7.23
CA GLY A 195 -18.92 -0.01 6.97
C GLY A 195 -18.96 0.91 8.20
N TRP A 196 -19.57 2.10 8.06
CA TRP A 196 -19.66 3.08 9.15
C TRP A 196 -20.40 2.59 10.41
N ALA A 197 -21.22 1.54 10.34
CA ALA A 197 -21.96 0.97 11.46
C ALA A 197 -22.19 -0.55 11.34
N LEU A 198 -22.50 -1.19 12.46
CA LEU A 198 -22.78 -2.62 12.53
C LEU A 198 -23.88 -3.03 11.54
N GLY A 199 -23.61 -4.04 10.71
CA GLY A 199 -24.55 -4.59 9.75
C GLY A 199 -24.77 -3.75 8.48
N ILE A 200 -24.04 -2.64 8.33
CA ILE A 200 -24.02 -1.85 7.10
C ILE A 200 -22.99 -2.47 6.13
N PRO A 201 -23.29 -2.48 4.80
CA PRO A 201 -22.32 -2.92 3.79
C PRO A 201 -20.98 -2.21 3.91
N SER A 202 -19.92 -2.93 3.55
CA SER A 202 -18.57 -2.39 3.53
C SER A 202 -18.43 -1.27 2.50
N ASP A 203 -17.53 -0.33 2.77
CA ASP A 203 -17.13 0.76 1.88
C ASP A 203 -15.62 1.02 2.01
N GLY A 204 -15.03 1.70 1.02
CA GLY A 204 -13.60 1.94 0.91
C GLY A 204 -13.05 2.91 1.97
N ASP A 205 -13.85 3.89 2.40
CA ASP A 205 -13.43 4.92 3.34
C ASP A 205 -13.34 4.33 4.76
N ASP A 206 -14.42 3.70 5.22
CA ASP A 206 -14.49 3.07 6.54
C ASP A 206 -13.56 1.85 6.62
N THR A 207 -13.40 1.08 5.55
CA THR A 207 -12.41 -0.02 5.51
C THR A 207 -10.98 0.50 5.68
N ALA A 208 -10.62 1.58 4.97
CA ALA A 208 -9.29 2.18 5.08
C ALA A 208 -9.05 2.75 6.49
N ALA A 209 -10.05 3.43 7.06
CA ALA A 209 -9.97 3.97 8.40
C ALA A 209 -9.88 2.87 9.48
N ALA A 210 -10.62 1.76 9.32
CA ALA A 210 -10.57 0.61 10.22
C ALA A 210 -9.20 -0.08 10.21
N ILE A 211 -8.60 -0.28 9.03
CA ILE A 211 -7.23 -0.82 8.90
C ILE A 211 -6.25 0.03 9.71
N ARG A 212 -6.31 1.35 9.58
CA ARG A 212 -5.43 2.26 10.31
C ARG A 212 -5.65 2.16 11.83
N ALA A 213 -6.90 2.18 12.28
CA ALA A 213 -7.21 2.06 13.71
C ALA A 213 -6.73 0.73 14.31
N LEU A 214 -6.92 -0.39 13.60
CA LEU A 214 -6.43 -1.71 14.01
C LEU A 214 -4.90 -1.72 14.18
N LEU A 215 -4.17 -1.20 13.19
CA LEU A 215 -2.71 -1.12 13.23
C LEU A 215 -2.21 -0.24 14.39
N LEU A 216 -2.85 0.91 14.64
CA LEU A 216 -2.53 1.76 15.78
C LEU A 216 -2.80 1.08 17.13
N MET A 217 -3.78 0.19 17.18
CA MET A 217 -4.06 -0.64 18.34
C MET A 217 -3.16 -1.89 18.43
N GLY A 218 -2.18 -2.02 17.54
CA GLY A 218 -1.16 -3.06 17.56
C GLY A 218 -1.55 -4.36 16.86
N GLU A 219 -2.56 -4.35 15.99
CA GLU A 219 -2.84 -5.48 15.11
C GLU A 219 -1.67 -5.71 14.15
N ASP A 220 -1.32 -6.98 13.90
CA ASP A 220 -0.25 -7.32 12.96
C ASP A 220 -0.66 -6.99 11.52
N GLU A 221 0.20 -6.31 10.77
CA GLU A 221 -0.07 -5.92 9.38
C GLU A 221 -0.34 -7.13 8.45
N ASN A 222 0.17 -8.31 8.81
CA ASN A 222 -0.04 -9.56 8.09
C ASN A 222 -1.22 -10.38 8.65
N SER A 223 -1.99 -9.84 9.61
CA SER A 223 -3.11 -10.56 10.18
C SER A 223 -4.20 -10.82 9.13
N PRO A 224 -4.97 -11.92 9.26
CA PRO A 224 -6.06 -12.21 8.34
C PRO A 224 -7.06 -11.05 8.19
N ALA A 225 -7.30 -10.29 9.25
CA ALA A 225 -8.22 -9.15 9.21
C ALA A 225 -7.68 -8.02 8.33
N ILE A 226 -6.41 -7.62 8.53
CA ILE A 226 -5.78 -6.57 7.71
C ILE A 226 -5.70 -7.00 6.24
N GLN A 227 -5.28 -8.24 5.97
CA GLN A 227 -5.15 -8.74 4.59
C GLN A 227 -6.49 -8.85 3.87
N ARG A 228 -7.57 -9.22 4.58
CA ARG A 228 -8.93 -9.20 4.04
C ARG A 228 -9.42 -7.78 3.75
N GLY A 229 -9.13 -6.83 4.64
CA GLY A 229 -9.42 -5.40 4.41
C GLY A 229 -8.70 -4.85 3.17
N LEU A 230 -7.41 -5.11 3.02
CA LEU A 230 -6.64 -4.72 1.83
C LEU A 230 -7.17 -5.38 0.55
N THR A 231 -7.59 -6.65 0.63
CA THR A 231 -8.24 -7.34 -0.50
C THR A 231 -9.56 -6.68 -0.87
N TYR A 232 -10.37 -6.27 0.11
CA TYR A 232 -11.60 -5.51 -0.11
C TYR A 232 -11.29 -4.16 -0.79
N LEU A 233 -10.33 -3.39 -0.27
CA LEU A 233 -9.91 -2.12 -0.88
C LEU A 233 -9.47 -2.31 -2.34
N LYS A 234 -8.71 -3.37 -2.66
CA LYS A 234 -8.32 -3.68 -4.03
C LYS A 234 -9.53 -3.90 -4.95
N SER A 235 -10.63 -4.44 -4.43
CA SER A 235 -11.88 -4.59 -5.19
C SER A 235 -12.59 -3.27 -5.49
N CYS A 236 -12.32 -2.23 -4.69
CA CYS A 236 -12.82 -0.86 -4.92
C CYS A 236 -11.98 -0.08 -5.95
N GLN A 237 -10.87 -0.63 -6.45
CA GLN A 237 -10.02 0.08 -7.41
C GLN A 237 -10.65 0.08 -8.82
N GLY A 238 -10.89 1.28 -9.34
CA GLY A 238 -11.43 1.51 -10.68
C GLY A 238 -10.39 1.33 -11.79
N GLU A 239 -10.87 1.28 -13.05
CA GLU A 239 -10.03 1.20 -14.25
C GLU A 239 -9.13 2.42 -14.49
N ASP A 240 -9.46 3.54 -13.84
CA ASP A 240 -8.68 4.78 -13.81
C ASP A 240 -7.58 4.78 -12.73
N GLY A 241 -7.44 3.67 -11.99
CA GLY A 241 -6.44 3.52 -10.94
C GLY A 241 -6.85 4.10 -9.58
N GLY A 242 -7.88 4.96 -9.52
CA GLY A 242 -8.41 5.48 -8.27
C GLY A 242 -9.35 4.49 -7.57
N PHE A 243 -9.89 4.89 -6.42
CA PHE A 243 -10.79 4.09 -5.60
C PHE A 243 -12.14 4.76 -5.42
N ASN A 244 -13.21 3.98 -5.59
CA ASN A 244 -14.55 4.40 -5.26
C ASN A 244 -14.88 4.06 -3.80
N SER A 245 -15.86 4.75 -3.22
CA SER A 245 -16.28 4.45 -1.85
C SER A 245 -16.94 3.09 -1.74
N GLY A 246 -17.46 2.49 -2.81
CA GLY A 246 -18.14 1.19 -2.75
C GLY A 246 -19.56 1.26 -2.16
N TYR A 247 -20.00 2.44 -1.69
CA TYR A 247 -21.30 2.65 -1.06
C TYR A 247 -22.47 2.59 -2.06
N MET A 248 -22.24 2.95 -3.32
CA MET A 248 -23.26 2.99 -4.38
C MET A 248 -22.87 2.15 -5.59
N ASN A 249 -23.84 1.47 -6.18
CA ASN A 249 -23.62 0.74 -7.43
C ASN A 249 -23.26 1.73 -8.56
N GLY A 250 -22.09 1.54 -9.17
CA GLY A 250 -21.55 2.46 -10.18
C GLY A 250 -20.88 3.71 -9.61
N ASP A 251 -20.51 3.69 -8.33
CA ASP A 251 -19.72 4.76 -7.72
C ASP A 251 -18.36 4.92 -8.43
N LYS A 252 -17.91 6.17 -8.50
CA LYS A 252 -16.69 6.54 -9.24
C LYS A 252 -15.53 6.72 -8.29
N SER A 253 -14.33 6.53 -8.84
CA SER A 253 -13.10 6.91 -8.15
C SER A 253 -13.15 8.39 -7.74
N ASN A 254 -12.74 8.68 -6.51
CA ASN A 254 -12.81 10.04 -5.95
C ASN A 254 -11.61 10.38 -5.05
N ALA A 255 -11.31 11.67 -4.93
CA ALA A 255 -10.12 12.17 -4.23
C ALA A 255 -10.09 11.80 -2.73
N SER A 256 -11.25 11.78 -2.08
CA SER A 256 -11.34 11.49 -0.64
C SER A 256 -11.03 10.02 -0.36
N THR A 257 -11.63 9.10 -1.13
CA THR A 257 -11.36 7.67 -0.98
C THR A 257 -9.92 7.32 -1.36
N ASP A 258 -9.38 7.91 -2.43
CA ASP A 258 -7.97 7.76 -2.78
C ASP A 258 -7.05 8.15 -1.61
N ALA A 259 -7.33 9.30 -0.98
CA ALA A 259 -6.58 9.80 0.16
C ALA A 259 -6.63 8.82 1.35
N TRP A 260 -7.82 8.31 1.69
CA TRP A 260 -7.97 7.33 2.77
C TRP A 260 -7.26 6.02 2.47
N VAL A 261 -7.43 5.49 1.27
CA VAL A 261 -6.80 4.24 0.85
C VAL A 261 -5.29 4.39 0.87
N ILE A 262 -4.73 5.45 0.29
CA ILE A 262 -3.27 5.70 0.33
C ILE A 262 -2.77 5.71 1.78
N GLN A 263 -3.45 6.40 2.69
CA GLN A 263 -3.06 6.44 4.11
C GLN A 263 -3.09 5.03 4.73
N ALA A 264 -4.11 4.21 4.44
CA ALA A 264 -4.17 2.82 4.89
C ALA A 264 -3.05 1.94 4.30
N LEU A 265 -2.70 2.16 3.03
CA LEU A 265 -1.56 1.47 2.40
C LEU A 265 -0.26 1.81 3.13
N LEU A 266 0.01 3.10 3.34
CA LEU A 266 1.22 3.54 4.04
C LEU A 266 1.29 2.98 5.47
N SER A 267 0.17 2.98 6.20
CA SER A 267 0.11 2.43 7.57
C SER A 267 0.33 0.92 7.61
N SER A 268 -0.11 0.18 6.59
CA SER A 268 0.02 -1.29 6.50
C SER A 268 1.34 -1.76 5.86
N GLY A 269 2.32 -0.85 5.72
CA GLY A 269 3.60 -1.14 5.07
C GLY A 269 3.50 -1.36 3.55
N GLN A 270 2.32 -1.16 2.96
CA GLN A 270 2.10 -1.28 1.53
C GLN A 270 2.60 -0.03 0.79
N SER A 271 3.17 -0.24 -0.39
CA SER A 271 3.57 0.84 -1.27
C SER A 271 2.42 1.22 -2.21
N PRO A 272 1.89 2.45 -2.19
CA PRO A 272 0.88 2.90 -3.16
C PRO A 272 1.43 2.98 -4.60
N TRP A 273 2.76 2.90 -4.77
CA TRP A 273 3.41 2.81 -6.07
C TRP A 273 3.55 1.38 -6.60
N SER A 274 3.15 0.38 -5.80
CA SER A 274 3.23 -1.03 -6.18
C SER A 274 2.36 -1.33 -7.40
N PRO A 275 2.85 -2.12 -8.37
CA PRO A 275 2.03 -2.75 -9.40
C PRO A 275 0.76 -3.44 -8.88
N PHE A 276 0.77 -3.96 -7.64
CA PHE A 276 -0.43 -4.52 -7.03
C PHE A 276 -1.55 -3.49 -6.90
N TRP A 277 -1.21 -2.23 -6.62
CA TRP A 277 -2.12 -1.09 -6.50
C TRP A 277 -2.23 -0.27 -7.79
N THR A 278 -2.03 -0.94 -8.94
CA THR A 278 -2.17 -0.35 -10.28
C THR A 278 -3.30 -1.05 -11.04
N GLN A 279 -4.07 -0.31 -11.82
CA GLN A 279 -5.09 -0.83 -12.74
C GLN A 279 -4.93 -0.16 -14.10
N ASN A 280 -4.91 -0.91 -15.20
CA ASN A 280 -4.71 -0.38 -16.56
C ASN A 280 -3.51 0.58 -16.71
N SER A 281 -2.40 0.29 -16.01
CA SER A 281 -1.21 1.15 -15.94
C SER A 281 -1.42 2.52 -15.26
N GLN A 282 -2.58 2.75 -14.64
CA GLN A 282 -2.88 3.92 -13.82
C GLN A 282 -2.80 3.55 -12.35
N ARG A 283 -2.07 4.36 -11.58
CA ARG A 283 -1.97 4.22 -10.13
C ARG A 283 -3.00 5.14 -9.48
N VAL A 284 -3.32 4.85 -8.22
CA VAL A 284 -4.16 5.73 -7.38
C VAL A 284 -3.67 7.17 -7.36
N LEU A 285 -2.35 7.34 -7.36
CA LEU A 285 -1.76 8.66 -7.32
C LEU A 285 -1.86 9.40 -8.65
N ASP A 286 -1.84 8.69 -9.79
CA ASP A 286 -2.05 9.31 -11.09
C ASP A 286 -3.48 9.86 -11.19
N HIS A 287 -4.47 9.10 -10.69
CA HIS A 287 -5.85 9.54 -10.58
C HIS A 287 -5.99 10.75 -9.63
N LEU A 288 -5.48 10.63 -8.39
CA LEU A 288 -5.59 11.68 -7.37
C LEU A 288 -4.97 13.00 -7.83
N LEU A 289 -3.74 12.96 -8.36
CA LEU A 289 -3.06 14.17 -8.87
C LEU A 289 -3.77 14.76 -10.09
N GLY A 290 -4.42 13.91 -10.90
CA GLY A 290 -5.25 14.33 -12.04
C GLY A 290 -6.51 15.11 -11.64
N LEU A 291 -6.90 15.08 -10.36
CA LEU A 291 -8.04 15.82 -9.83
C LEU A 291 -7.68 17.25 -9.36
N GLN A 292 -6.40 17.63 -9.35
CA GLN A 292 -6.00 19.01 -9.05
C GLN A 292 -6.21 19.92 -10.25
N ASP A 293 -6.90 21.05 -10.05
CA ASP A 293 -7.13 22.02 -11.11
C ASP A 293 -6.04 23.12 -11.15
N SER A 294 -6.19 24.07 -12.09
CA SER A 294 -5.24 25.18 -12.24
C SER A 294 -5.26 26.19 -11.10
N SER A 295 -6.32 26.22 -10.30
CA SER A 295 -6.44 27.10 -9.13
C SER A 295 -5.87 26.49 -7.85
N GLY A 296 -5.56 25.19 -7.87
CA GLY A 296 -4.82 24.49 -6.83
C GLY A 296 -5.67 23.59 -5.93
N PHE A 297 -7.00 23.70 -5.98
CA PHE A 297 -7.89 22.80 -5.24
C PHE A 297 -8.05 21.46 -5.97
N PHE A 298 -8.44 20.44 -5.20
CA PHE A 298 -8.75 19.12 -5.72
C PHE A 298 -10.26 18.95 -5.89
N HIS A 299 -10.67 18.54 -7.08
CA HIS A 299 -12.03 18.09 -7.32
C HIS A 299 -12.31 16.78 -6.58
N TYR A 300 -13.56 16.58 -6.16
CA TYR A 300 -13.98 15.32 -5.55
C TYR A 300 -13.95 14.18 -6.57
N THR A 301 -14.55 14.38 -7.74
CA THR A 301 -14.38 13.53 -8.93
C THR A 301 -14.13 14.44 -10.14
N ALA A 302 -13.72 13.88 -11.28
CA ALA A 302 -13.44 14.68 -12.48
C ALA A 302 -14.61 15.65 -12.82
N GLY A 303 -14.35 16.95 -12.69
CA GLY A 303 -15.30 18.03 -12.96
C GLY A 303 -16.32 18.33 -11.86
N VAL A 304 -16.25 17.67 -10.69
CA VAL A 304 -17.18 17.88 -9.57
C VAL A 304 -16.44 18.47 -8.38
N ALA A 305 -16.76 19.72 -8.04
CA ALA A 305 -16.26 20.38 -6.83
C ALA A 305 -17.27 20.21 -5.69
N ALA A 306 -17.15 19.12 -4.92
CA ALA A 306 -17.92 18.91 -3.69
C ALA A 306 -17.02 19.23 -2.50
N ALA A 307 -17.46 20.14 -1.61
CA ALA A 307 -16.68 20.61 -0.45
C ALA A 307 -15.18 20.88 -0.75
N PRO A 308 -14.86 21.69 -1.78
CA PRO A 308 -13.51 21.79 -2.34
C PRO A 308 -12.42 22.16 -1.33
N VAL A 309 -12.75 22.95 -0.30
CA VAL A 309 -11.80 23.29 0.78
C VAL A 309 -11.45 22.06 1.62
N GLN A 310 -12.46 21.30 2.06
CA GLN A 310 -12.27 20.07 2.82
C GLN A 310 -11.59 18.97 1.99
N THR A 311 -12.03 18.74 0.75
CA THR A 311 -11.40 17.76 -0.13
C THR A 311 -9.93 18.09 -0.36
N THR A 312 -9.60 19.36 -0.61
CA THR A 312 -8.20 19.79 -0.77
C THR A 312 -7.38 19.56 0.49
N ALA A 313 -7.94 19.86 1.67
CA ALA A 313 -7.27 19.61 2.94
C ALA A 313 -6.98 18.12 3.15
N MET A 314 -7.94 17.22 2.88
CA MET A 314 -7.74 15.77 2.99
C MET A 314 -6.64 15.24 2.06
N VAL A 315 -6.62 15.73 0.82
CA VAL A 315 -5.59 15.35 -0.16
C VAL A 315 -4.23 15.91 0.25
N LEU A 316 -4.17 17.14 0.74
CA LEU A 316 -2.94 17.78 1.21
C LEU A 316 -2.28 16.98 2.34
N ILE A 317 -3.05 16.52 3.33
CA ILE A 317 -2.55 15.60 4.38
C ILE A 317 -1.84 14.40 3.74
N THR A 318 -2.50 13.76 2.77
CA THR A 318 -1.99 12.55 2.12
C THR A 318 -0.73 12.81 1.29
N LEU A 319 -0.72 13.89 0.49
CA LEU A 319 0.44 14.25 -0.32
C LEU A 319 1.65 14.62 0.52
N SER A 320 1.42 15.35 1.62
CA SER A 320 2.48 15.71 2.57
C SER A 320 3.09 14.47 3.23
N GLN A 321 2.27 13.51 3.68
CA GLN A 321 2.75 12.23 4.22
C GLN A 321 3.53 11.42 3.18
N LEU A 322 3.08 11.39 1.92
CA LEU A 322 3.81 10.74 0.83
C LEU A 322 5.16 11.41 0.58
N ALA A 323 5.21 12.74 0.57
CA ALA A 323 6.44 13.49 0.37
C ALA A 323 7.46 13.21 1.48
N GLN A 324 7.01 13.15 2.74
CA GLN A 324 7.84 12.76 3.88
C GLN A 324 8.31 11.29 3.76
N LYS A 325 7.43 10.36 3.39
CA LYS A 325 7.77 8.94 3.27
C LYS A 325 8.83 8.67 2.20
N VAL A 326 8.79 9.40 1.09
CA VAL A 326 9.82 9.32 0.06
C VAL A 326 11.17 9.86 0.57
N GLN A 327 11.15 10.90 1.40
CA GLN A 327 12.37 11.41 2.03
C GLN A 327 12.96 10.42 3.05
N GLU A 328 12.14 9.69 3.82
CA GLU A 328 12.60 8.63 4.75
C GLU A 328 13.31 7.47 4.03
N ILE A 329 12.86 7.17 2.80
CA ILE A 329 13.38 6.11 1.95
C ILE A 329 14.71 6.51 1.29
N GLU A 330 15.02 7.80 1.18
CA GLU A 330 16.28 8.30 0.61
C GLU A 330 17.32 8.60 1.70
N PRO A 331 18.34 7.75 1.94
CA PRO A 331 19.53 8.21 2.64
C PRO A 331 20.30 9.18 1.73
N GLU A 332 20.82 10.28 2.30
CA GLU A 332 21.72 11.22 1.61
C GLU A 332 22.96 10.48 1.06
N GLY A 333 22.87 9.99 -0.18
CA GLY A 333 23.93 9.28 -0.89
C GLY A 333 23.45 8.87 -2.28
N PRO A 334 24.34 8.79 -3.28
CA PRO A 334 23.91 8.44 -4.62
C PRO A 334 23.75 6.92 -4.72
N ALA A 335 22.59 6.35 -4.39
CA ALA A 335 22.20 5.00 -4.80
C ALA A 335 20.71 4.66 -4.55
N GLU A 336 20.04 4.31 -5.66
CA GLU A 336 18.93 3.36 -5.84
C GLU A 336 17.69 3.38 -4.93
N LYS A 337 16.56 3.70 -5.57
CA LYS A 337 15.18 3.50 -5.12
C LYS A 337 14.97 2.09 -4.52
N PRO A 338 14.23 1.93 -3.41
CA PRO A 338 13.91 0.60 -2.87
C PRO A 338 13.14 -0.22 -3.91
N GLY A 339 13.45 -1.51 -3.96
CA GLY A 339 12.77 -2.44 -4.85
C GLY A 339 11.47 -2.98 -4.26
N PHE A 340 10.66 -3.60 -5.12
CA PHE A 340 9.36 -4.20 -4.81
C PHE A 340 9.42 -5.30 -3.73
N PHE A 341 10.60 -5.89 -3.49
CA PHE A 341 10.86 -6.82 -2.39
C PHE A 341 12.01 -6.33 -1.53
N THR A 342 11.98 -6.74 -0.25
CA THR A 342 13.02 -6.39 0.75
C THR A 342 14.43 -6.87 0.36
N ASP A 343 14.53 -7.86 -0.53
CA ASP A 343 15.78 -8.49 -0.96
C ASP A 343 16.04 -8.39 -2.48
N LEU A 344 15.34 -7.49 -3.18
CA LEU A 344 15.48 -7.32 -4.63
C LEU A 344 15.59 -5.85 -5.02
N SER A 345 16.81 -5.32 -5.15
CA SER A 345 17.06 -3.94 -5.63
C SER A 345 16.60 -3.77 -7.08
N ASN A 346 16.17 -2.55 -7.45
CA ASN A 346 15.82 -2.16 -8.82
C ASN A 346 17.00 -2.25 -9.81
N SER A 347 18.24 -2.29 -9.33
CA SER A 347 19.44 -2.53 -10.15
C SER A 347 19.86 -3.99 -10.24
N TYR A 348 19.18 -4.87 -9.50
CA TYR A 348 19.46 -6.28 -9.54
C TYR A 348 19.39 -6.76 -10.99
N TRP A 349 20.37 -7.53 -11.43
CA TRP A 349 20.62 -7.78 -12.86
C TRP A 349 19.43 -8.44 -13.59
N ALA A 350 18.58 -9.19 -12.88
CA ALA A 350 17.38 -9.84 -13.42
C ALA A 350 16.07 -9.13 -13.00
N TYR A 351 16.17 -7.92 -12.44
CA TYR A 351 15.02 -7.23 -11.85
C TYR A 351 13.87 -7.11 -12.85
N HIS A 352 14.17 -6.66 -14.08
CA HIS A 352 13.16 -6.45 -15.10
C HIS A 352 12.42 -7.75 -15.47
N GLU A 353 13.15 -8.83 -15.75
CA GLU A 353 12.55 -10.12 -16.08
C GLU A 353 11.75 -10.72 -14.90
N ILE A 354 12.22 -10.53 -13.66
CA ILE A 354 11.49 -10.95 -12.46
C ILE A 354 10.16 -10.20 -12.35
N MET A 355 10.18 -8.88 -12.52
CA MET A 355 9.00 -8.03 -12.39
C MET A 355 7.94 -8.32 -13.45
N GLU A 356 8.33 -8.55 -14.71
CA GLU A 356 7.38 -8.92 -15.78
C GLU A 356 6.67 -10.25 -15.49
N LEU A 357 7.41 -11.25 -15.01
CA LEU A 357 6.82 -12.54 -14.66
C LEU A 357 5.94 -12.49 -13.40
N LEU A 358 6.22 -11.57 -12.47
CA LEU A 358 5.34 -11.31 -11.33
C LEU A 358 4.04 -10.63 -11.77
N GLN A 359 4.12 -9.63 -12.65
CA GLN A 359 2.95 -8.96 -13.22
C GLN A 359 2.04 -9.93 -13.99
N ALA A 360 2.64 -10.89 -14.70
CA ALA A 360 1.92 -11.94 -15.40
C ALA A 360 1.39 -13.07 -14.49
N GLY A 361 1.60 -13.01 -13.17
CA GLY A 361 1.15 -14.04 -12.21
C GLY A 361 1.87 -15.39 -12.31
N ILE A 362 2.99 -15.43 -13.05
CA ILE A 362 3.80 -16.64 -13.26
C ILE A 362 4.66 -16.92 -12.04
N LEU A 363 5.19 -15.85 -11.44
CA LEU A 363 5.93 -15.86 -10.19
C LEU A 363 5.10 -15.21 -9.08
N THR A 364 5.47 -15.51 -7.85
CA THR A 364 4.95 -14.85 -6.64
C THR A 364 6.09 -14.62 -5.65
N GLY A 365 5.97 -13.60 -4.82
CA GLY A 365 6.82 -13.39 -3.66
C GLY A 365 6.54 -14.37 -2.52
N TYR A 366 7.30 -14.24 -1.44
CA TYR A 366 7.04 -14.89 -0.17
C TYR A 366 6.23 -13.97 0.74
N SER A 367 5.54 -14.57 1.72
CA SER A 367 4.73 -13.83 2.70
C SER A 367 5.55 -12.92 3.62
N ASP A 368 6.87 -13.10 3.67
CA ASP A 368 7.81 -12.26 4.43
C ASP A 368 8.30 -11.02 3.64
N GLY A 369 7.64 -10.69 2.52
CA GLY A 369 7.98 -9.53 1.68
C GLY A 369 9.23 -9.71 0.82
N SER A 370 9.82 -10.91 0.77
CA SER A 370 11.01 -11.22 -0.04
C SER A 370 10.67 -11.96 -1.35
N PHE A 371 11.57 -11.91 -2.32
CA PHE A 371 11.52 -12.73 -3.54
C PHE A 371 12.49 -13.92 -3.52
N LYS A 372 13.57 -13.80 -2.74
CA LYS A 372 14.69 -14.75 -2.62
C LYS A 372 15.33 -15.05 -3.97
N PRO A 373 15.88 -14.03 -4.68
CA PRO A 373 16.38 -14.19 -6.05
C PRO A 373 17.47 -15.27 -6.16
N GLU A 374 18.29 -15.42 -5.12
CA GLU A 374 19.38 -16.40 -5.07
C GLU A 374 18.96 -17.80 -4.59
N LYS A 375 17.70 -17.98 -4.16
CA LYS A 375 17.23 -19.29 -3.69
C LYS A 375 17.17 -20.27 -4.86
N SER A 376 17.76 -21.46 -4.69
CA SER A 376 17.67 -22.53 -5.68
C SER A 376 16.24 -22.99 -5.90
N VAL A 377 15.91 -23.32 -7.14
CA VAL A 377 14.58 -23.77 -7.56
C VAL A 377 14.55 -25.29 -7.65
N SER A 378 13.51 -25.91 -7.09
CA SER A 378 13.27 -27.35 -7.25
C SER A 378 12.76 -27.69 -8.65
N ARG A 379 12.96 -28.93 -9.08
CA ARG A 379 12.49 -29.41 -10.39
C ARG A 379 10.96 -29.30 -10.53
N ALA A 380 10.21 -29.50 -9.44
CA ALA A 380 8.76 -29.31 -9.41
C ALA A 380 8.33 -27.83 -9.55
N GLU A 381 9.02 -26.92 -8.86
CA GLU A 381 8.79 -25.47 -9.01
C GLU A 381 9.07 -25.02 -10.44
N PHE A 382 10.19 -25.43 -11.02
CA PHE A 382 10.53 -25.02 -12.39
C PHE A 382 9.53 -25.54 -13.43
N ALA A 383 9.06 -26.79 -13.31
CA ALA A 383 8.01 -27.33 -14.19
C ALA A 383 6.72 -26.50 -14.09
N THR A 384 6.34 -26.09 -12.88
CA THR A 384 5.17 -25.23 -12.65
C THR A 384 5.37 -23.84 -13.27
N MET A 385 6.57 -23.27 -13.14
CA MET A 385 6.91 -21.98 -13.75
C MET A 385 6.84 -22.04 -15.28
N ILE A 386 7.24 -23.14 -15.92
CA ILE A 386 7.12 -23.33 -17.38
C ILE A 386 5.65 -23.42 -17.80
N VAL A 387 4.82 -24.21 -17.12
CA VAL A 387 3.39 -24.34 -17.44
C VAL A 387 2.69 -22.99 -17.34
N LYS A 388 2.89 -22.26 -16.24
CA LYS A 388 2.36 -20.90 -16.06
C LYS A 388 2.94 -19.93 -17.10
N GLY A 389 4.25 -19.99 -17.33
CA GLY A 389 4.96 -19.12 -18.26
C GLY A 389 4.51 -19.28 -19.71
N LEU A 390 3.97 -20.44 -20.07
CA LEU A 390 3.40 -20.71 -21.39
C LEU A 390 1.87 -20.50 -21.45
N GLY A 391 1.23 -20.05 -20.35
CA GLY A 391 -0.21 -19.86 -20.27
C GLY A 391 -1.01 -21.16 -20.43
N LEU A 392 -0.41 -22.30 -20.08
CA LEU A 392 -1.05 -23.61 -20.26
C LEU A 392 -1.93 -23.95 -19.07
N ALA A 393 -3.14 -24.45 -19.34
CA ALA A 393 -4.03 -24.99 -18.32
C ALA A 393 -3.61 -26.42 -17.97
N ALA A 394 -3.04 -26.61 -16.78
CA ALA A 394 -2.90 -27.93 -16.19
C ALA A 394 -4.27 -28.36 -15.62
N ASN A 395 -5.11 -28.93 -16.48
CA ASN A 395 -6.40 -29.49 -16.05
C ASN A 395 -6.20 -30.60 -15.01
N GLU A 396 -7.21 -30.85 -14.17
CA GLU A 396 -7.26 -31.99 -13.24
C GLU A 396 -7.38 -33.32 -14.00
N TYR A 397 -6.30 -33.78 -14.63
CA TYR A 397 -6.21 -35.10 -15.24
C TYR A 397 -5.09 -35.91 -14.60
N GLY A 398 -5.47 -37.09 -14.09
CA GLY A 398 -4.57 -38.21 -13.83
C GLY A 398 -4.04 -38.31 -12.40
N SER A 399 -4.70 -39.09 -11.55
CA SER A 399 -4.20 -39.50 -10.23
C SER A 399 -2.96 -40.40 -10.28
N GLU A 400 -2.50 -40.81 -11.47
CA GLU A 400 -1.39 -41.74 -11.66
C GLU A 400 -0.23 -41.10 -12.42
N SER A 401 0.95 -41.15 -11.82
CA SER A 401 2.22 -40.70 -12.40
C SER A 401 3.01 -41.91 -12.92
N GLN A 402 3.72 -41.74 -14.04
CA GLN A 402 4.72 -42.73 -14.48
C GLN A 402 5.98 -42.76 -13.59
N PHE A 403 6.16 -41.74 -12.75
CA PHE A 403 7.30 -41.62 -11.85
C PHE A 403 6.97 -42.17 -10.46
N LYS A 404 7.84 -43.06 -9.97
CA LYS A 404 7.68 -43.79 -8.69
C LYS A 404 7.75 -42.91 -7.43
N ASP A 405 8.32 -41.73 -7.56
CA ASP A 405 8.56 -40.77 -6.47
C ASP A 405 7.60 -39.57 -6.51
N LEU A 406 6.49 -39.68 -7.25
CA LEU A 406 5.37 -38.74 -7.22
C LEU A 406 4.12 -39.43 -6.69
N ALA A 407 3.71 -39.03 -5.49
CA ALA A 407 2.47 -39.50 -4.88
C ALA A 407 1.25 -38.82 -5.52
N PRO A 408 0.09 -39.50 -5.57
CA PRO A 408 -1.18 -38.87 -5.87
C PRO A 408 -1.40 -37.64 -4.96
N GLY A 409 -1.85 -36.53 -5.54
CA GLY A 409 -2.09 -35.28 -4.79
C GLY A 409 -0.85 -34.42 -4.52
N PHE A 410 0.33 -34.78 -5.04
CA PHE A 410 1.48 -33.87 -5.00
C PHE A 410 1.16 -32.56 -5.74
N TRP A 411 1.40 -31.41 -5.11
CA TRP A 411 0.93 -30.10 -5.57
C TRP A 411 1.33 -29.73 -7.01
N ALA A 412 2.49 -30.19 -7.47
CA ALA A 412 3.01 -29.93 -8.82
C ALA A 412 2.72 -31.07 -9.82
N LEU A 413 1.99 -32.11 -9.41
CA LEU A 413 1.76 -33.32 -10.21
C LEU A 413 1.20 -32.99 -11.61
N ALA A 414 0.15 -32.18 -11.67
CA ALA A 414 -0.48 -31.80 -12.93
C ALA A 414 0.47 -31.02 -13.87
N SER A 415 1.28 -30.11 -13.30
CA SER A 415 2.27 -29.35 -14.09
C SER A 415 3.39 -30.25 -14.61
N ILE A 416 3.83 -31.22 -13.81
CA ILE A 416 4.86 -32.19 -14.20
C ILE A 416 4.33 -33.11 -15.30
N GLN A 417 3.13 -33.67 -15.14
CA GLN A 417 2.50 -34.54 -16.14
C GLN A 417 2.29 -33.80 -17.47
N LEU A 418 1.83 -32.55 -17.43
CA LEU A 418 1.68 -31.75 -18.64
C LEU A 418 3.02 -31.50 -19.33
N CYS A 419 4.09 -31.22 -18.57
CA CYS A 419 5.43 -31.11 -19.12
C CYS A 419 5.91 -32.42 -19.77
N VAL A 420 5.54 -33.58 -19.22
CA VAL A 420 5.85 -34.89 -19.82
C VAL A 420 5.07 -35.10 -21.11
N GLU A 421 3.76 -34.86 -21.08
CA GLU A 421 2.87 -35.04 -22.24
C GLU A 421 3.33 -34.18 -23.43
N LYS A 422 3.77 -32.96 -23.15
CA LYS A 422 4.32 -32.04 -24.17
C LYS A 422 5.76 -32.36 -24.59
N GLY A 423 6.42 -33.35 -23.95
CA GLY A 423 7.80 -33.72 -24.24
C GLY A 423 8.85 -32.74 -23.69
N TYR A 424 8.47 -31.84 -22.79
CA TYR A 424 9.40 -30.89 -22.16
C TYR A 424 10.30 -31.58 -21.14
N VAL A 425 9.79 -32.60 -20.44
CA VAL A 425 10.52 -33.35 -19.41
C VAL A 425 10.38 -34.86 -19.60
N ASN A 426 11.49 -35.58 -19.50
CA ASN A 426 11.54 -37.05 -19.67
C ASN A 426 11.81 -37.83 -18.36
N GLY A 427 11.98 -37.13 -17.23
CA GLY A 427 12.40 -37.74 -15.96
C GLY A 427 13.85 -38.23 -15.97
N MET A 428 14.18 -39.14 -15.04
CA MET A 428 15.52 -39.66 -14.83
C MET A 428 15.55 -41.20 -14.86
N PRO A 429 16.75 -41.81 -15.03
CA PRO A 429 16.90 -43.27 -14.96
C PRO A 429 16.26 -43.87 -13.71
N GLY A 430 15.62 -45.03 -13.85
CA GLY A 430 14.93 -45.71 -12.75
C GLY A 430 13.43 -45.38 -12.63
N GLY A 431 12.92 -44.48 -13.47
CA GLY A 431 11.50 -44.08 -13.49
C GLY A 431 11.16 -43.13 -12.34
N ILE A 432 12.03 -42.15 -12.10
CA ILE A 432 11.87 -41.14 -11.04
C ILE A 432 11.97 -39.72 -11.62
N PHE A 433 11.36 -38.75 -10.93
CA PHE A 433 11.37 -37.34 -11.31
C PHE A 433 12.27 -36.47 -10.42
N GLN A 434 12.42 -36.82 -9.14
CA GLN A 434 13.07 -36.08 -8.06
C GLN A 434 12.50 -34.66 -7.90
N PRO A 435 11.22 -34.51 -7.49
CA PRO A 435 10.52 -33.23 -7.50
C PRO A 435 11.14 -32.16 -6.61
N ASN A 436 11.67 -32.56 -5.46
CA ASN A 436 12.26 -31.64 -4.48
C ASN A 436 13.77 -31.42 -4.69
N GLY A 437 14.38 -32.09 -5.68
CA GLY A 437 15.78 -31.85 -6.03
C GLY A 437 15.91 -30.52 -6.78
N ASN A 438 17.00 -29.80 -6.54
CA ASN A 438 17.29 -28.56 -7.26
C ASN A 438 17.48 -28.84 -8.76
N ILE A 439 16.90 -27.99 -9.60
CA ILE A 439 17.15 -28.04 -11.04
C ILE A 439 18.55 -27.50 -11.34
N THR A 440 19.31 -28.19 -12.19
CA THR A 440 20.62 -27.70 -12.65
C THR A 440 20.49 -26.85 -13.91
N GLY A 441 21.50 -26.02 -14.21
CA GLY A 441 21.54 -25.25 -15.46
C GLY A 441 21.36 -26.11 -16.72
N ALA A 442 21.95 -27.31 -16.76
CA ALA A 442 21.78 -28.26 -17.87
C ALA A 442 20.33 -28.74 -18.03
N GLN A 443 19.64 -29.02 -16.91
CA GLN A 443 18.25 -29.46 -16.93
C GLN A 443 17.31 -28.33 -17.32
N LEU A 444 17.54 -27.12 -16.82
CA LEU A 444 16.83 -25.91 -17.23
C LEU A 444 16.97 -25.67 -18.73
N ALA A 445 18.21 -25.66 -19.26
CA ALA A 445 18.46 -25.45 -20.69
C ALA A 445 17.77 -26.49 -21.57
N ALA A 446 17.81 -27.77 -21.15
CA ALA A 446 17.14 -28.85 -21.84
C ALA A 446 15.62 -28.65 -21.91
N ILE A 447 14.98 -28.20 -20.84
CA ILE A 447 13.54 -27.92 -20.82
C ILE A 447 13.22 -26.74 -21.75
N LEU A 448 13.96 -25.63 -21.67
CA LEU A 448 13.75 -24.44 -22.51
C LEU A 448 13.88 -24.74 -24.01
N VAL A 449 14.84 -25.59 -24.40
CA VAL A 449 14.98 -25.99 -25.81
C VAL A 449 13.83 -26.88 -26.26
N ARG A 450 13.38 -27.81 -25.40
CA ARG A 450 12.26 -28.70 -25.71
C ARG A 450 10.92 -27.99 -25.78
N THR A 451 10.75 -26.88 -25.07
CA THR A 451 9.56 -26.03 -25.15
C THR A 451 9.48 -25.22 -26.44
N GLY A 452 10.62 -25.00 -27.11
CA GLY A 452 10.69 -24.23 -28.36
C GLY A 452 10.59 -25.11 -29.62
N PRO A 453 10.35 -24.51 -30.79
CA PRO A 453 10.32 -25.25 -32.05
C PRO A 453 11.71 -25.83 -32.41
N GLY A 454 11.70 -27.05 -32.95
CA GLY A 454 12.90 -27.73 -33.46
C GLY A 454 13.77 -28.41 -32.38
N ALA A 455 13.15 -28.92 -31.31
CA ALA A 455 13.85 -29.65 -30.27
C ALA A 455 14.49 -30.94 -30.83
N PRO A 456 15.77 -31.23 -30.52
CA PRO A 456 16.42 -32.46 -30.96
C PRO A 456 15.85 -33.68 -30.20
N GLU A 457 15.95 -34.86 -30.83
CA GLU A 457 15.58 -36.14 -30.21
C GLU A 457 16.35 -36.36 -28.89
N PRO A 458 15.80 -37.12 -27.92
CA PRO A 458 16.46 -37.36 -26.63
C PRO A 458 17.86 -37.97 -26.78
N ILE A 459 18.88 -37.22 -26.33
CA ILE A 459 20.28 -37.65 -26.33
C ILE A 459 20.57 -38.41 -25.02
N SER A 460 21.20 -39.58 -25.12
CA SER A 460 21.62 -40.39 -23.96
C SER A 460 23.14 -40.40 -23.81
N GLY A 461 23.64 -40.56 -22.58
CA GLY A 461 25.07 -40.65 -22.27
C GLY A 461 25.58 -39.54 -21.33
N PRO A 462 26.86 -39.56 -20.95
CA PRO A 462 27.42 -38.65 -19.94
C PRO A 462 27.41 -37.16 -20.36
N ARG A 463 27.23 -36.88 -21.65
CA ARG A 463 27.20 -35.55 -22.26
C ARG A 463 25.85 -35.21 -22.90
N TRP A 464 24.78 -35.84 -22.42
CA TRP A 464 23.41 -35.69 -22.93
C TRP A 464 22.91 -34.24 -23.06
N TYR A 465 23.49 -33.32 -22.29
CA TYR A 465 23.08 -31.91 -22.23
C TYR A 465 23.91 -30.98 -23.14
N GLU A 466 25.05 -31.41 -23.70
CA GLU A 466 25.98 -30.50 -24.39
C GLU A 466 25.31 -29.80 -25.59
N GLU A 467 24.59 -30.55 -26.42
CA GLU A 467 23.88 -29.99 -27.58
C GLU A 467 22.70 -29.10 -27.18
N LEU A 468 21.97 -29.49 -26.13
CA LEU A 468 20.84 -28.71 -25.62
C LEU A 468 21.29 -27.38 -25.01
N VAL A 469 22.40 -27.38 -24.27
CA VAL A 469 23.01 -26.15 -23.75
C VAL A 469 23.48 -25.25 -24.90
N LYS A 470 24.12 -25.84 -25.92
CA LYS A 470 24.54 -25.09 -27.12
C LYS A 470 23.35 -24.42 -27.81
N LEU A 471 22.28 -25.18 -28.08
CA LEU A 471 21.07 -24.66 -28.72
C LEU A 471 20.36 -23.60 -27.87
N ALA A 472 20.31 -23.78 -26.55
CA ALA A 472 19.77 -22.78 -25.64
C ALA A 472 20.56 -21.46 -25.71
N GLY A 473 21.89 -21.56 -25.80
CA GLY A 473 22.77 -20.40 -26.00
C GLY A 473 22.54 -19.71 -27.34
N GLU A 474 22.45 -20.47 -28.44
CA GLU A 474 22.16 -19.93 -29.78
C GLU A 474 20.78 -19.24 -29.86
N LYS A 475 19.80 -19.73 -29.10
CA LYS A 475 18.46 -19.13 -28.99
C LYS A 475 18.39 -17.98 -27.98
N GLY A 476 19.49 -17.64 -27.30
CA GLY A 476 19.53 -16.56 -26.30
C GLY A 476 18.73 -16.84 -25.03
N LEU A 477 18.54 -18.12 -24.67
CA LEU A 477 17.69 -18.55 -23.56
C LEU A 477 18.46 -18.68 -22.23
N LEU A 478 19.79 -18.56 -22.24
CA LEU A 478 20.63 -18.78 -21.05
C LEU A 478 20.82 -17.49 -20.25
N TYR A 479 20.79 -17.61 -18.93
CA TYR A 479 21.10 -16.51 -18.00
C TYR A 479 22.60 -16.15 -17.99
N PRO A 480 22.97 -14.91 -17.61
CA PRO A 480 24.35 -14.49 -17.46
C PRO A 480 25.12 -15.36 -16.45
N GLY A 481 26.36 -15.73 -16.77
CA GLY A 481 27.18 -16.59 -15.90
C GLY A 481 26.71 -18.06 -15.87
N PHE A 482 26.06 -18.52 -16.92
CA PHE A 482 25.52 -19.88 -17.03
C PHE A 482 26.52 -20.98 -16.64
N ASP A 483 26.08 -21.89 -15.76
CA ASP A 483 26.80 -23.10 -15.37
C ASP A 483 25.85 -24.31 -15.49
N PRO A 484 26.16 -25.29 -16.36
CA PRO A 484 25.32 -26.47 -16.57
C PRO A 484 25.22 -27.40 -15.35
N HIS A 485 26.18 -27.34 -14.43
CA HIS A 485 26.27 -28.24 -13.28
C HIS A 485 25.73 -27.64 -12.00
N ALA A 486 25.72 -26.31 -11.87
CA ALA A 486 25.21 -25.63 -10.69
C ALA A 486 23.67 -25.69 -10.61
N PRO A 487 23.10 -25.72 -9.38
CA PRO A 487 21.70 -25.40 -9.15
C PRO A 487 21.32 -24.02 -9.69
N ALA A 488 20.19 -23.91 -10.37
CA ALA A 488 19.68 -22.63 -10.86
C ALA A 488 18.89 -21.89 -9.77
N SER A 489 19.16 -20.58 -9.62
CA SER A 489 18.42 -19.71 -8.70
C SER A 489 17.08 -19.26 -9.26
N ARG A 490 16.21 -18.70 -8.40
CA ARG A 490 14.93 -18.12 -8.83
C ARG A 490 15.11 -17.03 -9.87
N ALA A 491 16.11 -16.15 -9.70
CA ALA A 491 16.43 -15.10 -10.67
C ALA A 491 16.87 -15.67 -12.03
N GLN A 492 17.72 -16.69 -12.03
CA GLN A 492 18.20 -17.34 -13.26
C GLN A 492 17.06 -18.05 -14.01
N CYS A 493 16.17 -18.71 -13.28
CA CYS A 493 14.96 -19.32 -13.82
C CYS A 493 14.01 -18.26 -14.42
N ALA A 494 13.75 -17.17 -13.68
CA ALA A 494 12.91 -16.07 -14.14
C ALA A 494 13.44 -15.46 -15.44
N TYR A 495 14.72 -15.09 -15.47
CA TYR A 495 15.36 -14.54 -16.66
C TYR A 495 15.16 -15.44 -17.89
N SER A 496 15.43 -16.73 -17.75
CA SER A 496 15.41 -17.67 -18.88
C SER A 496 13.99 -17.96 -19.38
N ILE A 497 13.00 -18.01 -18.48
CA ILE A 497 11.59 -18.14 -18.85
C ILE A 497 11.10 -16.88 -19.58
N MET A 498 11.54 -15.69 -19.16
CA MET A 498 11.18 -14.47 -19.87
C MET A 498 11.74 -14.46 -21.29
N LYS A 499 13.01 -14.87 -21.49
CA LYS A 499 13.58 -15.00 -22.85
C LYS A 499 12.82 -16.03 -23.69
N LEU A 500 12.40 -17.15 -23.09
CA LEU A 500 11.55 -18.12 -23.77
C LEU A 500 10.22 -17.51 -24.20
N ARG A 501 9.50 -16.82 -23.29
CA ARG A 501 8.23 -16.14 -23.60
C ARG A 501 8.37 -15.17 -24.75
N SER A 502 9.40 -14.32 -24.73
CA SER A 502 9.67 -13.39 -25.81
C SER A 502 9.97 -14.08 -27.14
N SER A 503 10.71 -15.19 -27.12
CA SER A 503 10.99 -15.98 -28.34
C SER A 503 9.73 -16.62 -28.94
N LEU A 504 8.69 -16.83 -28.13
CA LEU A 504 7.41 -17.39 -28.52
C LEU A 504 6.33 -16.33 -28.77
N GLY A 505 6.62 -15.04 -28.57
CA GLY A 505 5.65 -13.95 -28.70
C GLY A 505 4.56 -13.93 -27.63
N LEU A 506 4.87 -14.43 -26.43
CA LEU A 506 3.93 -14.58 -25.30
C LEU A 506 4.05 -13.48 -24.24
N ASN A 507 4.58 -12.30 -24.56
CA ASN A 507 4.87 -11.25 -23.58
C ASN A 507 3.63 -10.78 -22.82
#